data_AF-A0A6J6L8D5-F1
#
_entry.id   AF-A0A6J6L8D5-F1
#
_cell.length_a   1.000
_cell.length_b   1.000
_cell.length_c   1.000
_cell.angle_alpha   90.00
_cell.angle_beta   90.00
_cell.angle_gamma   90.00
#
_symmetry.space_group_name_H-M   'P 1'
#
loop_
_entity.id
_entity.type
_entity.pdbx_description
1 polymer ?
#
loop_
_entity_poly.entity_id
_entity_poly.type
_entity_poly.pdbx_seq_one_letter_code
_entity_poly.pdbx_strand_id
1 'polypeptide(L)' 'MADKPGVLESVAHVFASHQVSIQTVRQSGAGDKAELIVMTHISSESALSATVKELSKLDSVTDVASVLRVEGEI' A
#
# COMPACT_ATOMS: atom_id res chain seq x y z
N MET A 1 0.98 9.34 4.95
CA MET A 1 -0.35 8.98 5.51
C MET A 1 -0.48 9.51 6.93
N ALA A 2 -1.70 9.68 7.44
CA ALA A 2 -1.92 10.07 8.83
C ALA A 2 -1.52 8.94 9.79
N ASP A 3 -0.83 9.25 10.88
CA ASP A 3 -0.51 8.25 11.90
C ASP A 3 -1.69 8.10 12.87
N LYS A 4 -2.65 7.27 12.47
CA LYS A 4 -3.86 6.98 13.24
C LYS A 4 -4.12 5.47 13.30
N PRO A 5 -4.65 4.95 14.42
CA PRO A 5 -5.16 3.58 14.46
C PRO A 5 -6.15 3.31 13.32
N GLY A 6 -6.07 2.13 12.69
CA GLY A 6 -6.97 1.70 11.60
C GLY A 6 -6.50 2.04 10.18
N VAL A 7 -5.43 2.82 10.01
CA VAL A 7 -4.90 3.13 8.67
C VAL A 7 -4.32 1.88 7.99
N LEU A 8 -3.56 1.06 8.73
CA LEU A 8 -3.03 -0.20 8.20
C LEU A 8 -4.13 -1.19 7.82
N GLU A 9 -5.23 -1.25 8.59
CA GLU A 9 -6.39 -2.08 8.27
C GLU A 9 -7.00 -1.66 6.93
N SER A 10 -7.25 -0.36 6.75
CA SER A 10 -7.82 0.20 5.52
C SER A 10 -6.95 -0.11 4.32
N VAL A 11 -5.63 0.06 4.45
CA VAL A 11 -4.67 -0.26 3.39
C VAL A 11 -4.73 -1.76 3.06
N ALA A 12 -4.61 -2.63 4.07
CA ALA A 12 -4.64 -4.07 3.87
C ALA A 12 -5.96 -4.54 3.22
N HIS A 13 -7.08 -3.92 3.58
CA HIS A 13 -8.38 -4.22 2.99
C HIS A 13 -8.44 -3.91 1.48
N VAL A 14 -7.84 -2.79 1.05
CA VAL A 14 -7.75 -2.45 -0.38
C VAL A 14 -6.93 -3.49 -1.14
N PHE A 15 -5.77 -3.90 -0.62
CA PHE A 15 -4.97 -4.97 -1.23
C PHE A 15 -5.76 -6.28 -1.36
N ALA A 16 -6.46 -6.68 -0.30
CA ALA A 16 -7.27 -7.90 -0.30
C ALA A 16 -8.43 -7.83 -1.31
N SER A 17 -9.11 -6.68 -1.41
CA SER A 17 -10.23 -6.47 -2.33
C SER A 17 -9.83 -6.60 -3.80
N HIS A 18 -8.57 -6.28 -4.13
CA HIS A 18 -7.99 -6.46 -5.47
C HIS A 18 -7.25 -7.79 -5.66
N GLN A 19 -7.35 -8.71 -4.69
CA GLN A 19 -6.65 -10.00 -4.70
C GLN A 19 -5.12 -9.88 -4.81
N VAL A 20 -4.54 -8.80 -4.27
CA VAL A 20 -3.10 -8.58 -4.22
C VAL A 20 -2.57 -8.99 -2.85
N SER A 21 -1.68 -9.97 -2.82
CA SER A 21 -1.09 -10.46 -1.57
C SER A 21 0.11 -9.60 -1.15
N ILE A 22 0.08 -9.13 0.10
CA ILE A 22 1.21 -8.38 0.68
C ILE A 22 2.30 -9.37 1.13
N GLN A 23 3.54 -9.10 0.73
CA GLN A 23 4.73 -9.83 1.16
C GLN A 23 5.38 -9.18 2.38
N THR A 24 5.50 -7.85 2.38
CA THR A 24 6.13 -7.11 3.47
C THR A 24 5.51 -5.74 3.61
N VAL A 25 5.33 -5.31 4.85
CA VAL A 25 4.91 -3.94 5.18
C VAL A 25 5.98 -3.34 6.06
N ARG A 26 6.46 -2.15 5.68
CA ARG A 26 7.33 -1.34 6.52
C ARG A 26 6.69 0.02 6.71
N GLN A 27 6.33 0.31 7.96
CA GLN A 27 5.91 1.64 8.38
C GLN A 27 7.09 2.35 9.03
N SER A 28 7.30 3.62 8.71
CA SER A 28 8.34 4.45 9.32
C SER A 28 7.80 5.87 9.50
N GLY A 29 8.17 6.54 10.60
CA GLY A 29 7.66 7.86 10.94
C GLY A 29 7.46 8.04 12.45
N ALA A 30 7.33 9.28 12.87
CA ALA A 30 7.04 9.67 14.26
C ALA A 30 6.18 10.95 14.26
N GLY A 31 5.14 10.98 15.09
CA GLY A 31 4.18 12.10 15.15
C GLY A 31 2.97 11.85 14.25
N ASP A 32 2.39 12.89 13.64
CA ASP A 32 1.11 12.78 12.93
C ASP A 32 1.19 12.20 11.50
N LYS A 33 2.40 11.85 11.05
CA LYS A 33 2.67 11.36 9.69
C LYS A 33 3.50 10.09 9.73
N ALA A 34 3.06 9.14 8.93
CA ALA A 34 3.79 7.90 8.66
C ALA A 34 4.01 7.71 7.16
N GLU A 35 5.09 7.05 6.83
CA GLU A 35 5.42 6.49 5.54
C GLU A 35 5.14 4.99 5.57
N LEU A 36 4.55 4.47 4.49
CA LEU A 36 4.27 3.05 4.33
C LEU A 36 4.90 2.57 3.04
N ILE A 37 5.77 1.58 3.17
CA ILE A 37 6.34 0.84 2.05
C ILE A 37 5.70 -0.55 2.07
N VAL A 38 5.01 -0.89 1.00
CA VAL A 38 4.36 -2.19 0.82
C VAL A 38 5.03 -2.92 -0.34
N MET A 39 5.49 -4.13 -0.08
CA MET A 39 5.97 -5.06 -1.08
C MET A 39 4.92 -6.16 -1.26
N THR A 40 4.61 -6.50 -2.50
CA THR A 40 3.59 -7.51 -2.83
C THR A 40 4.24 -8.74 -3.42
N HIS A 41 3.55 -9.88 -3.33
CA HIS A 41 3.85 -11.01 -4.19
C HIS A 41 3.52 -10.68 -5.66
N ILE A 42 3.93 -11.55 -6.57
CA ILE A 42 3.57 -11.47 -7.98
C ILE A 42 2.05 -11.36 -8.11
N SER A 43 1.60 -10.35 -8.84
CA SER A 43 0.20 -10.05 -9.11
C SER A 43 0.05 -9.48 -10.51
N SER A 44 -1.17 -9.49 -11.05
CA SER A 44 -1.42 -8.87 -12.36
C SER A 44 -1.24 -7.36 -12.32
N GLU A 45 -0.73 -6.79 -13.42
CA GLU A 45 -0.57 -5.33 -13.56
C GLU A 45 -1.89 -4.58 -13.36
N SER A 46 -3.00 -5.14 -13.86
CA SER A 46 -4.33 -4.55 -13.69
C SER A 46 -4.77 -4.53 -12.23
N ALA A 47 -4.49 -5.59 -11.45
CA ALA A 47 -4.81 -5.63 -10.03
C ALA A 47 -3.97 -4.62 -9.23
N LEU A 48 -2.66 -4.54 -9.51
CA LEU A 48 -1.77 -3.57 -8.87
C LEU A 48 -2.17 -2.13 -9.19
N SER A 49 -2.44 -1.83 -10.45
CA SER A 49 -2.89 -0.49 -10.88
C SER A 49 -4.22 -0.10 -10.23
N ALA A 50 -5.19 -1.02 -10.15
CA ALA A 50 -6.46 -0.79 -9.48
C ALA A 50 -6.28 -0.56 -7.97
N THR A 51 -5.41 -1.34 -7.33
CA THR A 51 -5.04 -1.20 -5.91
C THR A 51 -4.45 0.18 -5.63
N VAL A 52 -3.45 0.61 -6.40
CA VAL A 52 -2.81 1.93 -6.26
C VAL A 52 -3.83 3.06 -6.43
N LYS A 53 -4.71 2.94 -7.42
CA LYS A 53 -5.75 3.93 -7.70
C LYS A 53 -6.79 4.02 -6.58
N GLU A 54 -7.02 2.93 -5.84
CA GLU A 54 -7.94 2.94 -4.70
C GLU A 54 -7.25 3.44 -3.43
N LEU A 55 -5.98 3.06 -3.20
CA LEU A 55 -5.18 3.59 -2.09
C LEU A 55 -5.09 5.11 -2.11
N SER A 56 -4.92 5.73 -3.29
CA SER A 56 -4.87 7.19 -3.43
C SER A 56 -6.19 7.91 -3.13
N LYS A 57 -7.30 7.17 -2.98
CA LYS A 57 -8.61 7.71 -2.60
C LYS A 57 -8.92 7.57 -1.11
N LEU A 58 -8.10 6.84 -0.34
CA LEU A 58 -8.29 6.73 1.09
C LEU A 58 -7.99 8.08 1.74
N ASP A 59 -8.91 8.59 2.57
CA ASP A 59 -8.72 9.87 3.29
C ASP A 59 -7.47 9.89 4.18
N SER A 60 -7.00 8.70 4.56
CA SER A 60 -5.79 8.53 5.38
C SER A 60 -4.49 8.61 4.57
N VAL A 61 -4.55 8.46 3.25
CA VAL A 61 -3.42 8.48 2.32
C VAL A 61 -3.29 9.88 1.74
N THR A 62 -2.22 10.57 2.12
CA THR A 62 -1.94 11.93 1.66
C THR A 62 -1.39 11.95 0.24
N ASP A 63 -0.54 10.99 -0.09
CA ASP A 63 0.11 10.87 -1.39
C ASP A 63 0.64 9.45 -1.60
N VAL A 64 0.73 9.01 -2.86
CA VAL A 64 1.41 7.79 -3.27
C VAL A 64 2.69 8.19 -4.00
N ALA A 65 3.79 8.26 -3.25
CA ALA A 65 5.04 8.84 -3.73
C ALA A 65 5.68 8.08 -4.90
N SER A 66 5.60 6.75 -4.90
CA SER A 66 6.15 5.94 -6.00
C SER A 66 5.52 4.56 -6.06
N VAL A 67 5.48 3.99 -7.26
CA VAL A 67 5.16 2.57 -7.52
C VAL A 67 6.31 2.02 -8.33
N LEU A 68 7.07 1.11 -7.73
CA LEU A 68 8.22 0.46 -8.36
C LEU A 68 7.88 -0.99 -8.62
N ARG A 69 8.04 -1.41 -9.88
CA ARG A 69 7.95 -2.80 -10.27
C ARG A 69 9.28 -3.49 -9.99
N VAL A 70 9.21 -4.59 -9.25
CA VAL A 70 10.37 -5.44 -8.96
C VAL A 70 10.32 -6.64 -9.90
N GLU A 71 11.40 -6.89 -10.64
CA GLU A 71 11.53 -8.04 -11.53
C GLU A 71 12.60 -9.00 -10.98
N GLY A 72 12.24 -10.28 -10.82
CA GLY A 72 13.09 -11.33 -10.21
C GLY A 72 12.54 -11.87 -8.90
N GLU A 73 12.85 -13.12 -8.57
CA GLU A 73 12.57 -13.72 -7.25
C GLU A 73 13.64 -13.27 -6.24
N ILE A 74 13.22 -12.88 -5.04
CA ILE A 74 14.09 -12.56 -3.89
C ILE A 74 14.28 -13.84 -3.07
#